data_AF-A0A2N9MCM7-F1
#
_entry.id   AF-A0A2N9MCM7-F1
#
_cell.length_a   1.000
_cell.length_b   1.000
_cell.length_c   1.000
_cell.angle_alpha   90.00
_cell.angle_beta   90.00
_cell.angle_gamma   90.00
#
_symmetry.space_group_name_H-M   'P 1'
#
loop_
_entity.id
_entity.type
_entity.pdbx_description
1 polymer ?
#
loop_
_entity_poly.entity_id
_entity_poly.type
_entity_poly.pdbx_seq_one_letter_code
_entity_poly.pdbx_strand_id
1 'polypeptide(L)'
;MCREELPVWQKFYEKHHQENFEILSISMDTQGAEVARRFTEAAGVTYPSAVDRAQGLWDLYGFPVVPNGFFVDEQGILRYAKIGGFDARNPADVAAIERLLAAPSMLQTMQPGFEYTRSIEEALHYAEEAVKRDPENLDLRLTLAERRVEARQDAEGLRDFQSALDKNPKSTRALVGMATAYLDLGQKEKALSALRQASALDPGNWIIHKQVWAIEHPEQFYPAINNKWQEQQLQQEKGKK
;
A
#
# COMPACT_ATOMS: atom_id res chain seq x y z
N MET A 1 -3.07 9.14 9.21
CA MET A 1 -2.12 9.65 10.22
C MET A 1 -2.40 8.94 11.54
N CYS A 2 -1.39 8.44 12.24
CA CYS A 2 -1.59 7.75 13.53
C CYS A 2 -1.89 8.73 14.66
N ARG A 3 -2.61 8.31 15.71
CA ARG A 3 -2.98 9.15 16.86
C ARG A 3 -1.77 9.85 17.51
N GLU A 4 -0.64 9.14 17.59
CA GLU A 4 0.60 9.67 18.20
C GLU A 4 1.29 10.72 17.33
N GLU A 5 1.00 10.75 16.04
CA GLU A 5 1.64 11.66 15.07
C GLU A 5 0.90 12.98 14.95
N LEU A 6 -0.41 13.01 15.26
CA LEU A 6 -1.24 14.21 15.14
C LEU A 6 -0.62 15.44 15.84
N PRO A 7 -0.14 15.36 17.10
CA PRO A 7 0.45 16.53 17.77
C PRO A 7 1.80 16.94 17.19
N VAL A 8 2.52 16.00 16.55
CA VAL A 8 3.83 16.28 15.95
C VAL A 8 3.63 17.02 14.62
N TRP A 9 2.68 16.55 13.80
CA TRP A 9 2.29 17.24 12.58
C TRP A 9 1.63 18.59 12.86
N GLN A 10 0.91 18.75 13.97
CA GLN A 10 0.37 20.04 14.38
C GLN A 10 1.48 21.08 14.62
N LYS A 11 2.56 20.69 15.31
CA LYS A 11 3.73 21.58 15.50
C LYS A 11 4.41 21.93 14.18
N PHE A 12 4.52 20.95 13.28
CA PHE A 12 5.04 21.20 11.93
C PHE A 12 4.16 22.19 11.17
N TYR A 13 2.84 22.01 11.23
CA TYR A 13 1.87 22.90 10.61
C TYR A 13 1.96 24.33 11.15
N GLU A 14 2.01 24.51 12.47
CA GLU A 14 2.16 25.84 13.09
C GLU A 14 3.41 26.58 12.59
N LYS A 15 4.51 25.86 12.33
CA LYS A 15 5.75 26.42 11.81
C LYS A 15 5.66 26.79 10.32
N HIS A 16 4.89 26.06 9.51
CA HIS A 16 4.95 26.15 8.03
C HIS A 16 3.66 26.63 7.34
N HIS A 17 2.51 26.70 8.02
CA HIS A 17 1.21 27.04 7.38
C HIS A 17 1.15 28.44 6.74
N GLN A 18 2.07 29.34 7.11
CA GLN A 18 2.14 30.69 6.51
C GLN A 18 2.93 30.71 5.19
N GLU A 19 3.52 29.58 4.78
CA GLU A 19 4.40 29.44 3.61
C GLU A 19 3.68 28.76 2.41
N ASN A 20 2.43 29.14 2.10
CA ASN A 20 1.63 28.51 1.03
C ASN A 20 1.50 26.98 1.16
N PHE A 21 1.45 26.50 2.40
CA PHE A 21 1.41 25.07 2.71
C PHE A 21 0.18 24.74 3.54
N GLU A 22 -0.49 23.64 3.19
CA GLU A 22 -1.65 23.14 3.91
C GLU A 22 -1.49 21.64 4.22
N ILE A 23 -1.89 21.23 5.42
CA ILE A 23 -1.99 19.81 5.77
C ILE A 23 -3.45 19.39 5.67
N LEU A 24 -3.72 18.36 4.88
CA LEU A 24 -4.99 17.65 4.92
C LEU A 24 -4.76 16.27 5.52
N SER A 25 -5.25 16.04 6.74
CA SER A 25 -5.25 14.69 7.30
C SER A 25 -6.49 13.93 6.86
N ILE A 26 -6.31 12.69 6.41
CA ILE A 26 -7.40 11.85 5.95
C ILE A 26 -7.42 10.57 6.79
N SER A 27 -8.53 10.36 7.48
CA SER A 27 -8.80 9.12 8.22
C SER A 27 -9.40 8.08 7.27
N MET A 28 -8.85 6.88 7.32
CA MET A 28 -9.39 5.69 6.64
C MET A 28 -10.35 4.89 7.55
N ASP A 29 -10.71 5.44 8.72
CA ASP A 29 -11.58 4.75 9.68
C ASP A 29 -13.02 4.67 9.16
N THR A 30 -13.54 3.46 9.04
CA THR A 30 -14.91 3.18 8.57
C THR A 30 -15.97 3.45 9.63
N GLN A 31 -15.58 3.69 10.90
CA GLN A 31 -16.49 4.01 12.00
C GLN A 31 -17.04 5.44 11.94
N GLY A 32 -16.60 6.24 10.96
CA GLY A 32 -17.19 7.54 10.62
C GLY A 32 -16.51 8.74 11.25
N ALA A 33 -16.98 9.93 10.83
CA ALA A 33 -16.31 11.20 11.13
C ALA A 33 -16.28 11.57 12.62
N GLU A 34 -17.29 11.18 13.40
CA GLU A 34 -17.33 11.47 14.84
C GLU A 34 -16.22 10.76 15.62
N VAL A 35 -15.84 9.55 15.20
CA VAL A 35 -14.76 8.80 15.86
C VAL A 35 -13.42 9.46 15.58
N ALA A 36 -13.15 9.79 14.31
CA ALA A 36 -11.92 10.49 13.91
C ALA A 36 -11.81 11.87 14.59
N ARG A 37 -12.92 12.62 14.70
CA ARG A 37 -12.95 13.96 15.29
C ARG A 37 -12.47 13.96 16.75
N ARG A 38 -12.83 12.95 17.54
CA ARG A 38 -12.38 12.85 18.94
C ARG A 38 -10.86 12.83 19.07
N PHE A 39 -10.16 12.22 18.11
CA PHE A 39 -8.70 12.15 18.13
C PHE A 39 -8.07 13.47 17.69
N THR A 40 -8.62 14.13 16.68
CA THR A 40 -8.12 15.42 16.22
C THR A 40 -8.35 16.52 17.28
N GLU A 41 -9.53 16.53 17.91
CA GLU A 41 -9.84 17.47 19.00
C GLU A 41 -8.96 17.23 20.23
N ALA A 42 -8.79 15.97 20.65
CA ALA A 42 -7.92 15.63 21.77
C ALA A 42 -6.44 15.95 21.52
N ALA A 43 -6.02 15.94 20.25
CA ALA A 43 -4.67 16.30 19.85
C ALA A 43 -4.48 17.81 19.59
N GLY A 44 -5.54 18.62 19.67
CA GLY A 44 -5.49 20.06 19.39
C GLY A 44 -5.18 20.39 17.94
N VAL A 45 -5.55 19.51 17.01
CA VAL A 45 -5.28 19.68 15.57
C VAL A 45 -6.10 20.84 15.00
N THR A 46 -5.44 21.76 14.29
CA THR A 46 -6.07 22.91 13.64
C THR A 46 -6.07 22.82 12.11
N TYR A 47 -5.26 21.95 11.51
CA TYR A 47 -5.27 21.72 10.08
C TYR A 47 -6.53 20.93 9.63
N PRO A 48 -7.01 21.14 8.39
CA PRO A 48 -8.14 20.41 7.83
C PRO A 48 -8.03 18.89 7.97
N SER A 49 -9.14 18.27 8.35
CA SER A 49 -9.22 16.83 8.53
C SER A 49 -10.48 16.27 7.86
N ALA A 50 -10.32 15.19 7.10
CA ALA A 50 -11.37 14.50 6.37
C ALA A 50 -11.42 13.01 6.73
N VAL A 51 -12.54 12.35 6.38
CA VAL A 51 -12.68 10.90 6.46
C VAL A 51 -12.99 10.37 5.08
N ASP A 52 -12.15 9.48 4.59
CA ASP A 52 -12.39 8.76 3.33
C ASP A 52 -13.41 7.64 3.57
N ARG A 53 -14.69 8.01 3.46
CA ARG A 53 -15.80 7.07 3.66
C ARG A 53 -15.93 6.06 2.52
N ALA A 54 -15.40 6.38 1.34
CA ALA A 54 -15.51 5.56 0.14
C ALA A 54 -14.30 4.63 -0.04
N GLN A 55 -13.23 4.80 0.76
CA GLN A 55 -11.92 4.19 0.54
C GLN A 55 -11.31 4.53 -0.83
N GLY A 56 -11.72 5.66 -1.42
CA GLY A 56 -11.28 6.06 -2.76
C GLY A 56 -9.78 6.30 -2.86
N LEU A 57 -9.11 6.70 -1.76
CA LEU A 57 -7.66 6.85 -1.74
C LEU A 57 -6.93 5.51 -1.70
N TRP A 58 -7.52 4.51 -1.04
CA TRP A 58 -7.00 3.14 -1.08
C TRP A 58 -7.07 2.60 -2.50
N ASP A 59 -8.18 2.81 -3.20
CA ASP A 59 -8.37 2.33 -4.56
C ASP A 59 -7.50 3.09 -5.58
N LEU A 60 -7.34 4.41 -5.40
CA LEU A 60 -6.54 5.24 -6.30
C LEU A 60 -5.03 4.98 -6.17
N TYR A 61 -4.53 4.72 -4.96
CA TYR A 61 -3.10 4.63 -4.69
C TYR A 61 -2.62 3.24 -4.23
N GLY A 62 -3.52 2.28 -4.03
CA GLY A 62 -3.20 0.85 -3.83
C GLY A 62 -2.35 0.53 -2.60
N PHE A 63 -2.32 1.38 -1.58
CA PHE A 63 -1.42 1.17 -0.43
C PHE A 63 -1.94 0.08 0.54
N PRO A 64 -1.13 -0.91 0.93
CA PRO A 64 -1.58 -2.00 1.82
C PRO A 64 -1.48 -1.66 3.32
N VAL A 65 -0.89 -0.52 3.67
CA VAL A 65 -0.55 -0.15 5.05
C VAL A 65 -0.72 1.37 5.26
N VAL A 66 -0.92 1.77 6.52
CA VAL A 66 -0.93 3.16 7.00
C VAL A 66 0.10 3.29 8.14
N PRO A 67 0.65 4.49 8.42
CA PRO A 67 0.43 5.79 7.78
C PRO A 67 1.18 5.97 6.44
N ASN A 68 0.59 6.81 5.58
CA ASN A 68 1.13 7.22 4.28
C ASN A 68 1.27 8.75 4.24
N GLY A 69 2.20 9.24 3.43
CA GLY A 69 2.41 10.67 3.20
C GLY A 69 2.42 10.98 1.71
N PHE A 70 1.60 11.95 1.30
CA PHE A 70 1.55 12.44 -0.06
C PHE A 70 1.80 13.95 -0.05
N PHE A 71 2.62 14.44 -0.96
CA PHE A 71 2.78 15.87 -1.20
C PHE A 71 2.24 16.19 -2.58
N VAL A 72 1.24 17.06 -2.63
CA VAL A 72 0.60 17.51 -3.87
C VAL A 72 0.87 19.01 -4.00
N ASP A 73 1.36 19.45 -5.15
CA ASP A 73 1.61 20.86 -5.39
C ASP A 73 0.32 21.64 -5.72
N GLU A 74 0.45 22.97 -5.88
CA GLU A 74 -0.66 23.87 -6.20
C GLU A 74 -1.33 23.57 -7.56
N GLN A 75 -0.67 22.83 -8.46
CA GLN A 75 -1.23 22.39 -9.74
C GLN A 75 -1.94 21.03 -9.63
N GLY A 76 -2.01 20.44 -8.43
CA GLY A 76 -2.62 19.14 -8.19
C GLY A 76 -1.71 17.96 -8.57
N ILE A 77 -0.42 18.20 -8.81
CA ILE A 77 0.52 17.15 -9.19
C ILE A 77 1.14 16.53 -7.93
N LEU A 78 1.09 15.20 -7.84
CA LEU A 78 1.75 14.44 -6.80
C LEU A 78 3.28 14.54 -6.97
N ARG A 79 3.98 15.15 -6.02
CA ARG A 79 5.43 15.33 -6.04
C ARG A 79 6.20 14.37 -5.15
N TYR A 80 5.54 13.82 -4.15
CA TYR A 80 6.12 12.85 -3.23
C TYR A 80 5.04 11.90 -2.73
N ALA A 81 5.37 10.63 -2.64
CA ALA A 81 4.53 9.62 -2.02
C ALA A 81 5.40 8.66 -1.22
N LYS A 82 5.07 8.49 0.06
CA LYS A 82 5.59 7.42 0.91
C LYS A 82 4.45 6.56 1.39
N ILE A 83 4.44 5.34 0.92
CA ILE A 83 3.47 4.32 1.28
C ILE A 83 4.06 3.46 2.40
N GLY A 84 3.44 3.49 3.58
CA GLY A 84 3.89 2.81 4.78
C GLY A 84 5.02 3.52 5.50
N GLY A 85 4.90 3.58 6.83
CA GLY A 85 5.97 4.10 7.70
C GLY A 85 6.30 5.58 7.47
N PHE A 86 5.37 6.37 6.94
CA PHE A 86 5.50 7.82 6.91
C PHE A 86 5.24 8.38 8.30
N ASP A 87 6.28 8.91 8.96
CA ASP A 87 6.24 9.27 10.37
C ASP A 87 6.83 10.67 10.59
N ALA A 88 6.09 11.56 11.25
CA ALA A 88 6.53 12.91 11.59
C ALA A 88 7.77 12.95 12.49
N ARG A 89 8.05 11.86 13.21
CA ARG A 89 9.18 11.72 14.13
C ARG A 89 10.44 11.26 13.40
N ASN A 90 10.31 10.80 12.16
CA ASN A 90 11.45 10.41 11.33
C ASN A 90 12.05 11.66 10.66
N PRO A 91 13.31 12.03 10.98
CA PRO A 91 13.94 13.22 10.41
C PRO A 91 14.03 13.18 8.88
N ALA A 92 14.12 11.99 8.28
CA ALA A 92 14.16 11.85 6.83
C ALA A 92 12.83 12.25 6.17
N ASP A 93 11.70 11.89 6.78
CA ASP A 93 10.37 12.22 6.26
C ASP A 93 10.11 13.72 6.40
N VAL A 94 10.48 14.33 7.54
CA VAL A 94 10.38 15.77 7.76
C VAL A 94 11.25 16.54 6.78
N ALA A 95 12.52 16.14 6.61
CA ALA A 95 13.45 16.79 5.70
C ALA A 95 13.00 16.67 4.23
N ALA A 96 12.33 15.58 3.85
CA ALA A 96 11.73 15.45 2.52
C ALA A 96 10.70 16.55 2.29
N ILE A 97 9.77 16.75 3.22
CA ILE A 97 8.75 17.80 3.11
C ILE A 97 9.39 19.20 3.14
N GLU A 98 10.32 19.47 4.05
CA GLU A 98 11.01 20.77 4.13
C GLU A 98 11.76 21.12 2.83
N ARG A 99 12.34 20.13 2.13
CA ARG A 99 12.96 20.36 0.81
C ARG A 99 11.94 20.73 -0.25
N LEU A 100 10.79 20.07 -0.26
CA LEU A 100 9.72 20.34 -1.23
C LEU A 100 9.17 21.76 -1.01
N LEU A 101 9.04 22.18 0.25
CA LEU A 101 8.64 23.55 0.63
C LEU A 101 9.70 24.60 0.24
N ALA A 102 10.99 24.29 0.45
CA ALA A 102 12.08 25.24 0.19
C ALA A 102 12.43 25.41 -1.29
N ALA A 103 12.10 24.45 -2.16
CA ALA A 103 12.46 24.48 -3.59
C ALA A 103 11.31 24.07 -4.54
N PRO A 104 10.25 24.89 -4.65
CA PRO A 104 9.11 24.61 -5.54
C PRO A 104 9.50 24.42 -7.03
N SER A 105 10.62 25.01 -7.47
CA SER A 105 11.14 24.87 -8.83
C SER A 105 11.79 23.51 -9.10
N MET A 106 12.31 22.81 -8.07
CA MET A 106 12.83 21.45 -8.20
C MET A 106 11.69 20.44 -8.43
N LEU A 107 10.47 20.76 -7.96
CA LEU A 107 9.25 19.99 -8.18
C LEU A 107 8.85 19.91 -9.65
N GLN A 108 9.16 20.93 -10.46
CA GLN A 108 8.93 20.89 -11.91
C GLN A 108 9.81 19.85 -12.60
N THR A 109 10.97 19.51 -12.01
CA THR A 109 11.93 18.54 -12.55
C THR A 109 11.79 17.13 -11.97
N MET A 110 11.19 16.98 -10.77
CA MET A 110 10.94 15.68 -10.16
C MET A 110 9.63 15.09 -10.70
N GLN A 111 9.78 14.13 -11.62
CA GLN A 111 8.66 13.32 -12.10
C GLN A 111 8.28 12.31 -11.01
N PRO A 112 7.01 12.18 -10.59
CA PRO A 112 6.59 11.18 -9.60
C PRO A 112 6.95 9.74 -9.96
N GLY A 113 7.10 9.43 -11.25
CA GLY A 113 7.63 8.13 -11.70
C GLY A 113 9.11 7.92 -11.39
N PHE A 114 9.92 8.98 -11.28
CA PHE A 114 11.37 8.88 -11.09
C PHE A 114 11.75 8.48 -9.66
N GLU A 115 11.13 9.09 -8.64
CA GLU A 115 11.36 8.68 -7.24
C GLU A 115 10.83 7.28 -6.95
N TYR A 116 9.64 6.97 -7.47
CA TYR A 116 9.08 5.62 -7.34
C TYR A 116 9.99 4.57 -8.00
N THR A 117 10.45 4.82 -9.24
CA THR A 117 11.39 3.93 -9.94
C THR A 117 12.70 3.76 -9.17
N ARG A 118 13.27 4.87 -8.67
CA ARG A 118 14.49 4.82 -7.85
C ARG A 118 14.30 4.00 -6.58
N SER A 119 13.17 4.17 -5.89
CA SER A 119 12.90 3.40 -4.67
C SER A 119 12.76 1.89 -4.95
N ILE A 120 12.20 1.51 -6.09
CA ILE A 120 12.08 0.11 -6.51
C ILE A 120 13.45 -0.48 -6.84
N GLU A 121 14.29 0.26 -7.57
CA GLU A 121 15.65 -0.18 -7.91
C GLU A 121 16.50 -0.40 -6.65
N GLU A 122 16.42 0.51 -5.68
CA GLU A 122 17.13 0.38 -4.39
C GLU A 122 16.61 -0.81 -3.58
N ALA A 123 15.29 -1.02 -3.54
CA ALA A 123 14.69 -2.16 -2.84
C ALA A 123 15.05 -3.51 -3.48
N LEU A 124 15.08 -3.57 -4.82
CA LEU A 124 15.54 -4.73 -5.56
C LEU A 124 17.01 -5.04 -5.25
N HIS A 125 17.87 -4.01 -5.31
CA HIS A 125 19.30 -4.17 -4.99
C HIS A 125 19.52 -4.72 -3.58
N TYR A 126 18.82 -4.20 -2.58
CA TYR A 126 18.91 -4.71 -1.21
C TYR A 126 18.47 -6.17 -1.09
N ALA A 127 17.38 -6.55 -1.76
CA ALA A 127 16.90 -7.93 -1.75
C ALA A 127 17.90 -8.89 -2.42
N GLU A 128 18.54 -8.47 -3.52
CA GLU A 128 19.60 -9.25 -4.17
C GLU A 128 20.81 -9.47 -3.27
N GLU A 129 21.28 -8.42 -2.58
CA GLU A 129 22.38 -8.52 -1.63
C GLU A 129 22.03 -9.41 -0.42
N ALA A 130 20.78 -9.38 0.05
CA ALA A 130 20.32 -10.24 1.13
C ALA A 130 20.36 -11.72 0.73
N VAL A 131 19.85 -12.06 -0.47
CA VAL A 131 19.90 -13.44 -0.98
C VAL A 131 21.33 -13.90 -1.25
N LYS A 132 22.25 -13.03 -1.68
CA LYS A 132 23.68 -13.39 -1.81
C LYS A 132 24.31 -13.80 -0.48
N ARG A 133 23.91 -13.16 0.62
CA ARG A 133 24.42 -13.46 1.97
C ARG A 133 23.88 -14.77 2.53
N ASP A 134 22.62 -15.07 2.26
CA ASP A 134 21.98 -16.32 2.69
C ASP A 134 21.13 -16.91 1.55
N PRO A 135 21.76 -17.67 0.63
CA PRO A 135 21.09 -18.17 -0.56
C PRO A 135 20.01 -19.21 -0.27
N GLU A 136 20.03 -19.88 0.89
CA GLU A 136 19.07 -20.95 1.20
C GLU A 136 17.84 -20.44 1.98
N ASN A 137 17.85 -19.18 2.38
CA ASN A 137 16.73 -18.56 3.06
C ASN A 137 15.55 -18.30 2.13
N LEU A 138 14.50 -19.12 2.29
CA LEU A 138 13.29 -19.02 1.49
C LEU A 138 12.57 -17.67 1.63
N ASP A 139 12.57 -17.07 2.82
CA ASP A 139 11.90 -15.78 3.03
C ASP A 139 12.60 -14.63 2.32
N LEU A 140 13.93 -14.68 2.24
CA LEU A 140 14.71 -13.72 1.45
C LEU A 140 14.47 -13.92 -0.05
N ARG A 141 14.39 -15.17 -0.51
CA ARG A 141 14.04 -15.46 -1.91
C ARG A 141 12.64 -14.97 -2.28
N LEU A 142 11.65 -15.16 -1.40
CA LEU A 142 10.30 -14.63 -1.61
C LEU A 142 10.27 -13.11 -1.65
N THR A 143 11.04 -12.46 -0.76
CA THR A 143 11.19 -10.99 -0.78
C THR A 143 11.81 -10.52 -2.10
N LEU A 144 12.85 -11.20 -2.60
CA LEU A 144 13.44 -10.88 -3.90
C LEU A 144 12.43 -11.06 -5.04
N ALA A 145 11.65 -12.13 -5.04
CA ALA A 145 10.61 -12.37 -6.04
C ALA A 145 9.57 -11.24 -6.08
N GLU A 146 9.11 -10.78 -4.91
CA GLU A 146 8.18 -9.65 -4.78
C GLU A 146 8.79 -8.34 -5.32
N ARG A 147 10.04 -8.03 -4.94
CA ARG A 147 10.75 -6.85 -5.46
C ARG A 147 10.96 -6.90 -6.97
N ARG A 148 11.17 -8.09 -7.53
CA ARG A 148 11.29 -8.29 -8.99
C ARG A 148 9.98 -7.99 -9.70
N VAL A 149 8.84 -8.44 -9.18
CA VAL A 149 7.52 -8.11 -9.74
C VAL A 149 7.26 -6.59 -9.69
N GLU A 150 7.53 -5.94 -8.55
CA GLU A 150 7.42 -4.49 -8.43
C GLU A 150 8.32 -3.74 -9.43
N ALA A 151 9.52 -4.28 -9.69
CA ALA A 151 10.46 -3.79 -10.70
C ALA A 151 10.08 -4.16 -12.15
N ARG A 152 8.89 -4.72 -12.38
CA ARG A 152 8.42 -5.19 -13.70
C ARG A 152 9.30 -6.29 -14.32
N GLN A 153 10.08 -6.98 -13.49
CA GLN A 153 10.82 -8.20 -13.81
C GLN A 153 9.95 -9.44 -13.53
N ASP A 154 8.74 -9.45 -14.12
CA ASP A 154 7.69 -10.42 -13.79
C ASP A 154 8.13 -11.87 -14.07
N ALA A 155 8.91 -12.09 -15.12
CA ALA A 155 9.38 -13.42 -15.51
C ALA A 155 10.42 -14.00 -14.54
N GLU A 156 11.30 -13.16 -14.00
CA GLU A 156 12.25 -13.49 -12.94
C GLU A 156 11.49 -13.76 -11.63
N GLY A 157 10.59 -12.86 -11.23
CA GLY A 157 9.80 -13.00 -10.01
C GLY A 157 8.96 -14.28 -10.00
N LEU A 158 8.26 -14.59 -11.10
CA LEU A 158 7.51 -15.84 -11.25
C LEU A 158 8.39 -17.09 -11.15
N ARG A 159 9.62 -17.05 -11.68
CA ARG A 159 10.58 -18.16 -11.54
C ARG A 159 11.03 -18.35 -10.10
N ASP A 160 11.27 -17.26 -9.38
CA ASP A 160 11.67 -17.32 -7.97
C ASP A 160 10.55 -17.85 -7.08
N PHE A 161 9.31 -17.39 -7.30
CA PHE A 161 8.15 -17.92 -6.59
C PHE A 161 7.95 -19.41 -6.85
N GLN A 162 8.11 -19.85 -8.11
CA GLN A 162 8.03 -21.27 -8.44
C GLN A 162 9.13 -22.07 -7.72
N SER A 163 10.37 -21.59 -7.73
CA SER A 163 11.47 -22.23 -7.00
C SER A 163 11.21 -22.30 -5.49
N ALA A 164 10.58 -21.27 -4.92
CA ALA A 164 10.19 -21.28 -3.51
C ALA A 164 9.06 -22.30 -3.23
N LEU A 165 8.11 -22.47 -4.15
CA LEU A 165 7.07 -23.50 -4.07
C LEU A 165 7.60 -24.92 -4.23
N ASP A 166 8.62 -25.12 -5.07
CA ASP A 166 9.28 -26.42 -5.20
C ASP A 166 9.91 -26.88 -3.88
N LYS A 167 10.44 -25.93 -3.08
CA LYS A 167 11.00 -26.17 -1.75
C LYS A 167 9.94 -26.20 -0.64
N ASN A 168 8.91 -25.36 -0.75
CA ASN A 168 7.78 -25.29 0.19
C ASN A 168 6.45 -25.19 -0.58
N PRO A 169 5.83 -26.35 -0.91
CA PRO A 169 4.61 -26.39 -1.72
C PRO A 169 3.37 -25.75 -1.07
N LYS A 170 3.43 -25.42 0.23
CA LYS A 170 2.33 -24.82 0.99
C LYS A 170 2.56 -23.34 1.27
N SER A 171 3.46 -22.68 0.53
CA SER A 171 3.71 -21.25 0.69
C SER A 171 2.58 -20.41 0.11
N THR A 172 1.63 -20.01 0.96
CA THR A 172 0.56 -19.07 0.62
C THR A 172 1.12 -17.74 0.09
N ARG A 173 2.21 -17.24 0.69
CA ARG A 173 2.90 -16.01 0.25
C ARG A 173 3.38 -16.10 -1.20
N ALA A 174 3.97 -17.24 -1.59
CA ALA A 174 4.43 -17.45 -2.96
C ALA A 174 3.27 -17.49 -3.96
N LEU A 175 2.18 -18.19 -3.60
CA LEU A 175 0.99 -18.29 -4.46
C LEU A 175 0.31 -16.93 -4.66
N VAL A 176 0.20 -16.12 -3.60
CA VAL A 176 -0.33 -14.76 -3.68
C VAL A 176 0.59 -13.87 -4.53
N GLY A 177 1.91 -13.95 -4.34
CA GLY A 177 2.88 -13.21 -5.16
C GLY A 177 2.81 -13.56 -6.64
N MET A 178 2.66 -14.85 -6.98
CA MET A 178 2.43 -15.27 -8.37
C MET A 178 1.10 -14.74 -8.92
N ALA A 179 0.04 -14.71 -8.10
CA ALA A 179 -1.24 -14.17 -8.52
C ALA A 179 -1.15 -12.69 -8.87
N THR A 180 -0.46 -11.89 -8.05
CA THR A 180 -0.18 -10.48 -8.34
C THR A 180 0.58 -10.33 -9.66
N ALA A 181 1.68 -11.06 -9.85
CA ALA A 181 2.45 -11.01 -11.09
C ALA A 181 1.60 -11.40 -12.32
N TYR A 182 0.72 -12.40 -12.19
CA TYR A 182 -0.19 -12.77 -13.27
C TYR A 182 -1.24 -11.69 -13.56
N LEU A 183 -1.73 -10.97 -12.55
CA LEU A 183 -2.66 -9.85 -12.76
C LEU A 183 -1.98 -8.69 -13.51
N ASP A 184 -0.74 -8.34 -13.14
CA ASP A 184 0.03 -7.28 -13.80
C ASP A 184 0.30 -7.61 -15.28
N LEU A 185 0.41 -8.90 -15.60
CA LEU A 185 0.52 -9.42 -16.96
C LEU A 185 -0.84 -9.62 -17.67
N GLY A 186 -1.96 -9.30 -17.04
CA GLY A 186 -3.32 -9.49 -17.57
C GLY A 186 -3.78 -10.96 -17.63
N GLN A 187 -3.04 -11.90 -17.03
CA GLN A 187 -3.30 -13.34 -17.02
C GLN A 187 -4.26 -13.74 -15.90
N LYS A 188 -5.47 -13.17 -15.94
CA LYS A 188 -6.52 -13.31 -14.91
C LYS A 188 -6.79 -14.77 -14.47
N GLU A 189 -6.88 -15.70 -15.42
CA GLU A 189 -7.16 -17.11 -15.11
C GLU A 189 -6.05 -17.79 -14.30
N LYS A 190 -4.78 -17.45 -14.58
CA LYS A 190 -3.66 -17.99 -13.81
C LYS A 190 -3.60 -17.37 -12.42
N ALA A 191 -3.92 -16.08 -12.30
CA ALA A 191 -4.05 -15.43 -11.00
C ALA A 191 -5.12 -16.09 -10.13
N LEU A 192 -6.32 -16.35 -10.69
CA LEU A 192 -7.38 -17.06 -9.99
C LEU A 192 -6.97 -18.47 -9.58
N SER A 193 -6.27 -19.20 -10.46
CA SER A 193 -5.76 -20.54 -10.12
C SER A 193 -4.81 -20.49 -8.91
N ALA A 194 -3.87 -19.55 -8.88
CA ALA A 194 -2.94 -19.38 -7.78
C ALA A 194 -3.64 -18.96 -6.48
N LEU A 195 -4.59 -18.01 -6.55
CA LEU A 195 -5.36 -17.57 -5.39
C LEU A 195 -6.27 -18.67 -4.82
N ARG A 196 -6.87 -19.50 -5.66
CA ARG A 196 -7.67 -20.65 -5.21
C ARG A 196 -6.82 -21.69 -4.49
N GLN A 197 -5.60 -21.95 -4.97
CA GLN A 197 -4.64 -22.79 -4.26
C GLN A 197 -4.25 -22.17 -2.91
N ALA A 198 -4.00 -20.86 -2.87
CA ALA A 198 -3.67 -20.13 -1.65
C ALA A 198 -4.84 -20.16 -0.65
N SER A 199 -6.07 -19.98 -1.12
CA SER A 199 -7.30 -20.06 -0.31
C SER A 199 -7.56 -21.46 0.23
N ALA A 200 -7.21 -22.51 -0.52
CA ALA A 200 -7.29 -23.89 -0.01
C ALA A 200 -6.30 -24.16 1.14
N LEU A 201 -5.13 -23.49 1.13
CA LEU A 201 -4.13 -23.60 2.19
C LEU A 201 -4.45 -22.74 3.42
N ASP A 202 -5.01 -21.55 3.21
CA ASP A 202 -5.44 -20.64 4.26
C ASP A 202 -6.88 -20.13 4.02
N PRO A 203 -7.89 -20.97 4.29
CA PRO A 203 -9.29 -20.62 4.04
C PRO A 203 -9.83 -19.50 4.93
N GLY A 204 -9.07 -19.07 5.94
CA GLY A 204 -9.43 -17.95 6.83
C GLY A 204 -8.85 -16.62 6.36
N ASN A 205 -8.00 -16.63 5.33
CA ASN A 205 -7.30 -15.43 4.89
C ASN A 205 -8.24 -14.46 4.16
N TRP A 206 -8.64 -13.41 4.88
CA TRP A 206 -9.54 -12.41 4.33
C TRP A 206 -8.99 -11.69 3.10
N ILE A 207 -7.67 -11.52 3.02
CA ILE A 207 -7.02 -10.83 1.90
C ILE A 207 -7.20 -11.65 0.62
N ILE A 208 -6.97 -12.96 0.70
CA ILE A 208 -7.09 -13.88 -0.46
C ILE A 208 -8.53 -13.94 -0.96
N HIS A 209 -9.50 -14.05 -0.06
CA HIS A 209 -10.93 -14.02 -0.42
C HIS A 209 -11.31 -12.74 -1.15
N LYS A 210 -10.89 -11.58 -0.61
CA LYS A 210 -11.13 -10.28 -1.28
C LYS A 210 -10.47 -10.21 -2.64
N GLN A 211 -9.26 -10.74 -2.81
CA GLN A 211 -8.59 -10.76 -4.12
C GLN A 211 -9.35 -11.64 -5.12
N VAL A 212 -9.79 -12.84 -4.74
CA VAL A 212 -10.61 -13.70 -5.60
C VAL A 212 -11.91 -12.99 -5.99
N TRP A 213 -12.64 -12.44 -5.02
CA TRP A 213 -13.90 -11.76 -5.29
C TRP A 213 -13.74 -10.48 -6.12
N ALA A 214 -12.66 -9.71 -5.92
CA ALA A 214 -12.39 -8.54 -6.75
C ALA A 214 -12.18 -8.91 -8.23
N ILE A 215 -11.61 -10.09 -8.47
CA ILE A 215 -11.36 -10.62 -9.80
C ILE A 215 -12.65 -11.20 -10.41
N GLU A 216 -13.43 -11.97 -9.65
CA GLU A 216 -14.65 -12.65 -10.14
C GLU A 216 -15.86 -11.71 -10.22
N HIS A 217 -15.96 -10.76 -9.30
CA HIS A 217 -17.08 -9.84 -9.10
C HIS A 217 -16.60 -8.37 -9.05
N PRO A 218 -15.92 -7.87 -10.10
CA PRO A 218 -15.36 -6.52 -10.11
C PRO A 218 -16.42 -5.44 -9.87
N GLU A 219 -17.69 -5.68 -10.23
CA GLU A 219 -18.81 -4.78 -9.99
C GLU A 219 -19.15 -4.58 -8.50
N GLN A 220 -18.69 -5.48 -7.63
CA GLN A 220 -18.86 -5.39 -6.18
C GLN A 220 -17.67 -4.70 -5.49
N PHE A 221 -16.62 -4.39 -6.25
CA PHE A 221 -15.38 -3.78 -5.75
C PHE A 221 -15.13 -2.41 -6.36
N TYR A 222 -15.63 -2.17 -7.58
CA TYR A 222 -15.38 -0.94 -8.34
C TYR A 222 -16.68 -0.30 -8.83
N PRO A 223 -16.83 1.04 -8.71
CA PRO A 223 -15.87 2.02 -8.18
C PRO A 223 -15.86 2.12 -6.65
N ALA A 224 -16.69 1.35 -5.94
CA ALA A 224 -16.72 1.30 -4.49
C ALA A 224 -17.05 -0.11 -4.02
N ILE A 225 -16.46 -0.51 -2.91
CA ILE A 225 -16.65 -1.84 -2.33
C ILE A 225 -18.05 -1.98 -1.73
N ASN A 226 -18.77 -3.02 -2.15
CA ASN A 226 -20.05 -3.42 -1.59
C ASN A 226 -19.88 -4.28 -0.34
N ASN A 227 -19.74 -3.64 0.83
CA ASN A 227 -19.55 -4.33 2.11
C ASN A 227 -20.71 -5.29 2.47
N LYS A 228 -21.95 -4.93 2.13
CA LYS A 228 -23.12 -5.80 2.38
C LYS A 228 -23.04 -7.10 1.58
N TRP A 229 -22.58 -7.01 0.34
CA TRP A 229 -22.36 -8.19 -0.50
C TRP A 229 -21.25 -9.09 0.07
N GLN A 230 -20.15 -8.50 0.55
CA GLN A 230 -19.06 -9.26 1.19
C GLN A 230 -19.53 -10.00 2.45
N GLU A 231 -20.35 -9.36 3.29
CA GLU A 231 -20.96 -10.00 4.47
C GLU A 231 -21.86 -11.18 4.07
N GLN A 232 -22.63 -11.04 3.00
CA GLN A 232 -23.47 -12.11 2.48
C GLN A 232 -22.64 -13.28 1.94
N GLN A 233 -21.57 -13.03 1.20
CA GLN A 233 -20.67 -14.09 0.71
C GLN A 233 -20.02 -14.85 1.88
N LEU A 234 -19.54 -14.14 2.89
CA LEU A 234 -19.00 -14.75 4.12
C LEU A 234 -20.02 -15.68 4.80
N GLN A 235 -21.28 -15.27 4.89
CA GLN A 235 -22.33 -16.11 5.48
C GLN A 235 -22.60 -17.36 4.63
N GLN A 236 -22.62 -17.22 3.30
CA GLN A 236 -22.82 -18.35 2.38
C GLN A 236 -21.65 -19.35 2.46
N GLU A 237 -20.42 -18.88 2.51
CA GLU A 237 -19.24 -19.73 2.63
C GLU A 237 -19.18 -20.45 4.00
N LYS A 238 -19.57 -19.76 5.08
CA LYS A 238 -19.70 -20.38 6.41
C LYS A 238 -20.82 -21.42 6.49
N GLY A 239 -21.91 -21.25 5.75
CA GLY A 239 -23.02 -22.20 5.70
C GLY A 239 -22.80 -23.42 4.81
N LYS A 240 -21.73 -23.44 3.99
CA LYS A 240 -21.35 -24.55 3.10
C LYS A 240 -20.30 -25.49 3.70
N LYS A 241 -19.72 -25.15 4.86
CA LYS A 241 -18.79 -25.99 5.64
C LYS A 241 -19.57 -26.82 6.66
#